data_AF-A0A6M3JBH0-F1
#
_entry.id   AF-A0A6M3JBH0-F1
#
_cell.length_a   1.000
_cell.length_b   1.000
_cell.length_c   1.000
_cell.angle_alpha   90.00
_cell.angle_beta   90.00
_cell.angle_gamma   90.00
#
_symmetry.space_group_name_H-M   'P 1'
#
loop_
_entity.id
_entity.type
_entity.pdbx_description
1 polymer ?
#
loop_
_entity_poly.entity_id
_entity_poly.type
_entity_poly.pdbx_seq_one_letter_code
_entity_poly.pdbx_strand_id
1 'polypeptide(L)'
;MKENKFVRGDTDKKRFESIERVLTRFNRRLNTTIIGVIPPIPISAFIEVPPADGVLLRYIFPTTGRITKGCLAIEEYTTKTGVKFFAGIDGTGGGRHTIIETRSPLHIETLGMPIVPGDRLTFRTDTPELIRRVWIGLLYEMTLSDMGKETYMIEEFERRIEDASQEEETP
;
A
#
# COMPACT_ATOMS: atom_id res chain seq x y z
N MET A 1 2.65 8.90 -52.39
CA MET A 1 3.02 9.10 -50.98
C MET A 1 3.49 10.54 -50.81
N LYS A 2 2.88 11.33 -49.92
CA LYS A 2 3.34 12.71 -49.64
C LYS A 2 4.51 12.64 -48.66
N GLU A 3 5.68 13.12 -49.06
CA GLU A 3 6.82 13.29 -48.16
C GLU A 3 6.48 14.32 -47.08
N ASN A 4 6.38 13.88 -45.84
CA ASN A 4 6.27 14.78 -44.70
C ASN A 4 7.62 15.47 -44.48
N LYS A 5 7.83 16.63 -45.11
CA LYS A 5 8.98 17.50 -44.80
C LYS A 5 8.82 18.05 -43.37
N PHE A 6 9.56 17.44 -42.44
CA PHE A 6 9.63 17.86 -41.03
C PHE A 6 10.29 19.23 -40.84
N VAL A 7 11.08 19.68 -41.81
CA VAL A 7 11.78 20.96 -41.78
C VAL A 7 11.14 21.90 -42.80
N ARG A 8 10.67 23.07 -42.35
CA ARG A 8 10.03 24.09 -43.18
C ARG A 8 10.90 25.34 -43.26
N GLY A 9 10.94 25.99 -44.42
CA GLY A 9 11.61 27.27 -44.62
C GLY A 9 12.53 27.32 -45.85
N ASP A 10 12.55 28.48 -46.51
CA ASP A 10 13.29 28.70 -47.77
C ASP A 10 14.73 29.20 -47.54
N THR A 11 15.03 29.65 -46.32
CA THR A 11 16.34 30.12 -45.88
C THR A 11 16.83 29.29 -44.71
N ASP A 12 18.14 29.13 -44.55
CA ASP A 12 18.73 28.33 -43.48
C ASP A 12 18.24 28.75 -42.08
N LYS A 13 18.14 30.07 -41.84
CA LYS A 13 17.61 30.61 -40.58
C LYS A 13 16.20 30.09 -40.25
N LYS A 14 15.28 30.12 -41.22
CA LYS A 14 13.91 29.62 -41.06
C LYS A 14 13.85 28.10 -40.85
N ARG A 15 14.77 27.35 -41.47
CA ARG A 15 14.90 25.90 -41.26
C ARG A 15 15.36 25.58 -39.84
N PHE A 16 16.35 26.33 -39.32
CA PHE A 16 16.78 26.22 -37.93
C PHE A 16 15.64 26.54 -36.95
N GLU A 17 14.92 27.64 -37.15
CA GLU A 17 13.75 28.00 -36.31
C GLU A 17 12.61 26.95 -36.36
N SER A 18 12.47 26.23 -37.49
CA SER A 18 11.51 25.12 -37.61
C SER A 18 11.96 23.92 -36.80
N ILE A 19 13.25 23.59 -36.81
CA ILE A 19 13.84 22.49 -36.03
C ILE A 19 13.74 22.80 -34.54
N GLU A 20 14.11 24.01 -34.12
CA GLU A 20 13.99 24.44 -32.72
C GLU A 20 12.55 24.35 -32.22
N ARG A 21 11.56 24.81 -32.99
CA ARG A 21 10.14 24.67 -32.61
C ARG A 21 9.70 23.22 -32.44
N VAL A 22 10.19 22.32 -33.29
CA VAL A 22 9.89 20.89 -33.17
C VAL A 22 10.56 20.33 -31.91
N LEU A 23 11.84 20.66 -31.68
CA LEU A 23 12.58 20.25 -30.49
C LEU A 23 11.95 20.79 -29.20
N THR A 24 11.50 22.04 -29.15
CA THR A 24 10.80 22.60 -27.99
C THR A 24 9.45 21.91 -27.76
N ARG A 25 8.72 21.53 -28.82
CA ARG A 25 7.49 20.73 -28.70
C ARG A 25 7.77 19.32 -28.23
N PHE A 26 8.84 18.69 -28.69
CA PHE A 26 9.28 17.39 -28.18
C PHE A 26 9.76 17.50 -26.73
N ASN A 27 10.48 18.56 -26.35
CA ASN A 27 10.92 18.80 -24.98
C ASN A 27 9.76 19.05 -24.02
N ARG A 28 8.70 19.75 -24.45
CA ARG A 28 7.44 19.86 -23.66
C ARG A 28 6.66 18.55 -23.58
N ARG A 29 6.83 17.63 -24.53
CA ARG A 29 6.18 16.30 -24.56
C ARG A 29 7.04 15.18 -23.98
N LEU A 30 8.33 15.41 -23.76
CA LEU A 30 9.22 14.58 -22.97
C LEU A 30 8.83 14.84 -21.51
N ASN A 31 7.76 14.14 -21.15
CA ASN A 31 7.08 14.12 -19.88
C ASN A 31 8.01 14.51 -18.73
N THR A 32 7.60 15.53 -17.99
CA THR A 32 7.98 15.65 -16.58
C THR A 32 7.41 14.42 -15.89
N THR A 33 8.13 13.31 -15.93
CA THR A 33 7.76 12.08 -15.24
C THR A 33 7.94 12.36 -13.76
N ILE A 34 6.87 12.75 -13.09
CA ILE A 34 6.84 12.84 -11.64
C ILE A 34 6.84 11.40 -11.14
N ILE A 35 7.99 10.94 -10.63
CA ILE A 35 8.08 9.67 -9.94
C ILE A 35 7.59 9.90 -8.51
N GLY A 36 6.32 9.60 -8.27
CA GLY A 36 5.76 9.55 -6.91
C GLY A 36 6.22 8.26 -6.23
N VAL A 37 7.09 8.36 -5.24
CA VAL A 37 7.46 7.24 -4.37
C VAL A 37 6.56 7.30 -3.14
N ILE A 38 5.72 6.30 -2.97
CA ILE A 38 4.90 6.16 -1.76
C ILE A 38 5.69 5.31 -0.78
N PRO A 39 5.99 5.82 0.42
CA PRO A 39 6.64 5.01 1.42
C PRO A 39 5.69 3.88 1.86
N PRO A 40 6.21 2.67 2.15
CA PRO A 40 5.42 1.62 2.77
C PRO A 40 4.75 2.12 4.05
N ILE A 41 3.48 1.78 4.24
CA ILE A 41 2.72 2.13 5.43
C ILE A 41 3.07 1.12 6.53
N PRO A 42 3.60 1.57 7.68
CA PRO A 42 3.83 0.69 8.82
C PRO A 42 2.51 0.44 9.55
N ILE A 43 2.17 -0.83 9.73
CA ILE A 43 1.09 -1.27 10.63
C ILE A 43 1.77 -1.85 11.85
N SER A 44 1.55 -1.24 13.01
CA SER A 44 2.16 -1.69 14.26
C SER A 44 1.13 -1.90 15.36
N ALA A 45 1.44 -2.83 16.24
CA ALA A 45 0.66 -3.08 17.45
C ALA A 45 1.58 -3.50 18.58
N PHE A 46 1.17 -3.14 19.80
CA PHE A 46 1.78 -3.61 21.03
C PHE A 46 0.72 -4.29 21.89
N ILE A 47 1.06 -5.47 22.41
CA ILE A 47 0.17 -6.29 23.23
C ILE A 47 0.95 -6.70 24.48
N GLU A 48 0.57 -6.14 25.63
CA GLU A 48 1.23 -6.46 26.90
C GLU A 48 0.94 -7.91 27.33
N VAL A 49 -0.32 -8.32 27.30
CA VAL A 49 -0.75 -9.69 27.60
C VAL A 49 -1.68 -10.16 26.48
N PRO A 50 -1.31 -11.20 25.71
CA PRO A 50 -2.18 -11.77 24.70
C PRO A 50 -3.56 -12.15 25.28
N PRO A 51 -4.66 -11.83 24.59
CA PRO A 51 -5.98 -12.29 25.01
C PRO A 51 -6.09 -13.82 24.92
N ALA A 52 -7.06 -14.39 25.63
CA ALA A 52 -7.29 -15.84 25.66
C ALA A 52 -7.66 -16.43 24.29
N ASP A 53 -8.23 -15.64 23.38
CA ASP A 53 -8.51 -16.05 21.99
C ASP A 53 -7.26 -16.05 21.09
N GLY A 54 -6.12 -15.58 21.62
CA GLY A 54 -4.83 -15.50 20.95
C GLY A 54 -4.76 -14.42 19.87
N VAL A 55 -5.80 -13.60 19.67
CA VAL A 55 -5.81 -12.58 18.61
C VAL A 55 -5.05 -11.34 19.06
N LEU A 56 -3.99 -11.01 18.32
CA LEU A 56 -3.07 -9.93 18.66
C LEU A 56 -3.34 -8.66 17.85
N LEU A 57 -3.74 -8.80 16.59
CA LEU A 57 -4.01 -7.66 15.71
C LEU A 57 -5.15 -8.01 14.75
N ARG A 58 -6.07 -7.07 14.55
CA ARG A 58 -7.03 -7.07 13.44
C ARG A 58 -6.88 -5.77 12.68
N TYR A 59 -6.86 -5.86 11.36
CA TYR A 59 -6.75 -4.69 10.48
C TYR A 59 -7.57 -4.91 9.21
N ILE A 60 -8.23 -3.87 8.71
CA ILE A 60 -8.94 -3.90 7.43
C ILE A 60 -8.19 -3.03 6.43
N PHE A 61 -7.95 -3.55 5.24
CA PHE A 61 -7.24 -2.81 4.21
C PHE A 61 -8.22 -2.00 3.36
N PRO A 62 -8.04 -0.67 3.27
CA PRO A 62 -8.90 0.17 2.44
C PRO A 62 -8.57 0.05 0.95
N THR A 63 -7.34 -0.35 0.61
CA THR A 63 -6.78 -0.22 -0.74
C THR A 63 -6.04 -1.48 -1.19
N THR A 64 -5.79 -1.62 -2.49
CA THR A 64 -5.00 -2.74 -3.03
C THR A 64 -3.52 -2.58 -2.71
N GLY A 65 -2.84 -3.67 -2.37
CA GLY A 65 -1.41 -3.64 -2.11
C GLY A 65 -0.83 -4.99 -1.77
N ARG A 66 0.25 -4.99 -0.98
CA ARG A 66 0.91 -6.20 -0.50
C ARG A 66 1.54 -5.96 0.87
N ILE A 67 1.44 -6.94 1.75
CA ILE A 67 2.28 -6.97 2.96
C ILE A 67 3.62 -7.58 2.58
N THR A 68 4.70 -6.79 2.62
CA THR A 68 6.02 -7.24 2.17
C THR A 68 6.82 -7.88 3.28
N LYS A 69 6.90 -7.23 4.45
CA LYS A 69 7.66 -7.74 5.60
C LYS A 69 6.80 -7.73 6.87
N GLY A 70 7.08 -8.71 7.73
CA GLY A 70 6.63 -8.74 9.11
C GLY A 70 7.82 -8.77 10.07
N CYS A 71 7.65 -8.14 11.21
CA CYS A 71 8.58 -8.11 12.32
C CYS A 71 7.80 -8.41 13.60
N LEU A 72 8.33 -9.32 14.40
CA LEU A 72 7.82 -9.66 15.72
C LEU A 72 8.94 -9.46 16.72
N ALA A 73 8.68 -8.69 17.77
CA ALA A 73 9.57 -8.62 18.92
C ALA A 73 8.79 -9.01 20.18
N ILE A 74 9.32 -9.97 20.94
CA ILE A 74 8.70 -10.52 22.14
C ILE A 74 9.70 -10.29 23.28
N GLU A 75 9.32 -9.47 24.26
CA GLU A 75 10.23 -9.15 25.37
C GLU A 75 10.24 -10.28 26.42
N GLU A 76 9.08 -10.86 26.69
CA GLU A 76 8.92 -11.93 27.67
C GLU A 76 8.52 -13.21 26.93
N TYR A 77 9.47 -14.13 26.80
CA TYR A 77 9.36 -15.32 25.96
C TYR A 77 9.80 -16.56 26.73
N THR A 78 8.96 -17.60 26.74
CA THR A 78 9.35 -18.90 27.31
C THR A 78 10.16 -19.71 26.29
N THR A 79 11.49 -19.71 26.42
CA THR A 79 12.44 -20.26 25.43
C THR A 79 12.39 -21.77 25.19
N LYS A 80 11.68 -22.53 26.04
CA LYS A 80 11.67 -24.00 25.97
C LYS A 80 10.80 -24.54 24.84
N THR A 81 9.81 -23.77 24.37
CA THR A 81 8.85 -24.17 23.35
C THR A 81 8.81 -23.13 22.24
N GLY A 82 8.70 -23.57 20.99
CA GLY A 82 8.48 -22.67 19.86
C GLY A 82 7.07 -22.11 19.90
N VAL A 83 6.93 -20.82 19.64
CA VAL A 83 5.62 -20.15 19.56
C VAL A 83 5.24 -20.01 18.10
N LYS A 84 3.98 -20.32 17.80
CA LYS A 84 3.44 -20.19 16.45
C LYS A 84 2.54 -18.98 16.37
N PHE A 85 2.78 -18.18 15.35
CA PHE A 85 1.93 -17.08 14.96
C PHE A 85 1.28 -17.39 13.62
N PHE A 86 0.07 -16.89 13.43
CA PHE A 86 -0.73 -17.08 12.26
C PHE A 86 -1.12 -15.71 11.75
N ALA A 87 -0.64 -15.36 10.55
CA ALA A 87 -1.07 -14.18 9.82
C ALA A 87 -2.07 -14.64 8.77
N GLY A 88 -3.35 -14.35 8.99
CA GLY A 88 -4.45 -14.67 8.08
C GLY A 88 -4.99 -13.43 7.40
N ILE A 89 -5.25 -13.49 6.10
CA ILE A 89 -5.99 -12.47 5.35
C ILE A 89 -7.26 -13.12 4.82
N ASP A 90 -8.40 -12.66 5.31
CA ASP A 90 -9.72 -13.16 4.94
C ASP A 90 -10.46 -12.13 4.07
N GLY A 91 -10.65 -12.48 2.80
CA GLY A 91 -11.34 -11.68 1.80
C GLY A 91 -12.54 -12.39 1.17
N THR A 92 -13.17 -11.74 0.20
CA THR A 92 -14.29 -12.29 -0.59
C THR A 92 -13.89 -13.50 -1.45
N GLY A 93 -12.61 -13.65 -1.78
CA GLY A 93 -12.07 -14.77 -2.58
C GLY A 93 -11.51 -15.95 -1.78
N GLY A 94 -11.71 -15.98 -0.45
CA GLY A 94 -11.14 -16.99 0.45
C GLY A 94 -9.97 -16.47 1.29
N GLY A 95 -9.61 -17.24 2.33
CA GLY A 95 -8.57 -16.89 3.29
C GLY A 95 -7.18 -17.38 2.89
N ARG A 96 -6.17 -16.53 3.02
CA ARG A 96 -4.74 -16.91 2.93
C ARG A 96 -4.14 -16.88 4.32
N HIS A 97 -3.29 -17.84 4.66
CA HIS A 97 -2.63 -17.87 5.95
C HIS A 97 -1.15 -18.21 5.81
N THR A 98 -0.32 -17.52 6.59
CA THR A 98 1.09 -17.82 6.80
C THR A 98 1.31 -18.17 8.26
N ILE A 99 2.04 -19.25 8.50
CA ILE A 99 2.43 -19.69 9.84
C ILE A 99 3.88 -19.26 10.06
N ILE A 100 4.10 -18.53 11.14
CA ILE A 100 5.40 -18.03 11.56
C ILE A 100 5.75 -18.76 12.86
N GLU A 101 6.66 -19.71 12.81
CA GLU A 101 7.18 -20.37 14.02
C GLU A 101 8.51 -19.73 14.41
N THR A 102 8.61 -19.27 15.64
CA THR A 102 9.85 -18.66 16.15
C THR A 102 10.18 -19.14 17.55
N ARG A 103 11.49 -19.12 17.84
CA ARG A 103 12.09 -19.35 19.16
C ARG A 103 12.92 -18.15 19.62
N SER A 104 12.99 -17.11 18.80
CA SER A 104 13.81 -15.93 19.00
C SER A 104 12.95 -14.78 19.52
N PRO A 105 13.46 -13.97 20.47
CA PRO A 105 12.80 -12.72 20.88
C PRO A 105 12.55 -11.76 19.72
N LEU A 106 13.33 -11.82 18.64
CA LEU A 106 13.14 -11.01 17.44
C LEU A 106 13.07 -11.92 16.22
N HIS A 107 12.02 -11.75 15.42
CA HIS A 107 11.79 -12.49 14.18
C HIS A 107 11.38 -11.54 13.07
N ILE A 108 12.02 -11.67 11.90
CA ILE A 108 11.71 -10.87 10.71
C ILE A 108 11.47 -11.83 9.56
N GLU A 109 10.35 -11.65 8.86
CA GLU A 109 9.95 -12.53 7.77
C GLU A 109 9.41 -11.75 6.58
N THR A 110 9.64 -12.28 5.38
CA THR A 110 9.06 -11.75 4.15
C THR A 110 7.76 -12.49 3.87
N LEU A 111 6.64 -11.79 3.97
CA LEU A 111 5.31 -12.40 3.90
C LEU A 111 4.77 -12.43 2.47
N GLY A 112 5.05 -11.40 1.68
CA GLY A 112 4.66 -11.31 0.27
C GLY A 112 3.16 -11.44 0.00
N MET A 113 2.30 -11.14 0.98
CA MET A 113 0.86 -11.44 0.90
C MET A 113 0.12 -10.37 0.10
N PRO A 114 -0.52 -10.70 -1.04
CA PRO A 114 -1.31 -9.74 -1.81
C PRO A 114 -2.58 -9.35 -1.05
N ILE A 115 -2.94 -8.07 -1.14
CA ILE A 115 -4.08 -7.44 -0.48
C ILE A 115 -5.00 -6.81 -1.52
N VAL A 116 -6.31 -7.00 -1.33
CA VAL A 116 -7.40 -6.35 -2.07
C VAL A 116 -8.23 -5.50 -1.10
N PRO A 117 -8.90 -4.42 -1.55
CA PRO A 117 -9.76 -3.61 -0.69
C PRO A 117 -10.82 -4.45 0.03
N GLY A 118 -10.98 -4.20 1.33
CA GLY A 118 -11.89 -4.93 2.20
C GLY A 118 -11.32 -6.22 2.79
N ASP A 119 -10.12 -6.65 2.39
CA ASP A 119 -9.43 -7.76 3.02
C ASP A 119 -9.20 -7.49 4.51
N ARG A 120 -9.40 -8.52 5.34
CA ARG A 120 -9.24 -8.44 6.79
C ARG A 120 -8.04 -9.25 7.24
N LEU A 121 -7.02 -8.58 7.75
CA LEU A 121 -5.90 -9.22 8.44
C LEU A 121 -6.31 -9.62 9.85
N THR A 122 -6.03 -10.86 10.21
CA THR A 122 -6.02 -11.34 11.58
C THR A 122 -4.64 -11.92 11.88
N PHE A 123 -3.97 -11.33 12.87
CA PHE A 123 -2.72 -11.86 13.41
C PHE A 123 -3.01 -12.50 14.77
N ARG A 124 -2.68 -13.77 14.95
CA ARG A 124 -2.96 -14.51 16.18
C ARG A 124 -1.83 -15.47 16.57
N THR A 125 -1.82 -15.92 17.81
CA THR A 125 -0.97 -17.00 18.31
C THR A 125 -1.81 -18.15 18.86
N ASP A 126 -1.29 -19.38 18.81
CA ASP A 126 -1.91 -20.55 19.45
C ASP A 126 -1.49 -20.75 20.91
N THR A 127 -0.47 -20.01 21.36
CA THR A 127 0.20 -20.18 22.65
C THR A 127 0.30 -18.83 23.39
N PRO A 128 -0.84 -18.14 23.63
CA PRO A 128 -0.86 -16.82 24.27
C PRO A 128 -0.22 -16.79 25.66
N GLU A 129 -0.22 -17.91 26.38
CA GLU A 129 0.37 -18.07 27.71
C GLU A 129 1.90 -18.07 27.73
N LEU A 130 2.55 -18.32 26.59
CA LEU A 130 4.01 -18.44 26.50
C LEU A 130 4.74 -17.12 26.25
N ILE A 131 3.99 -16.05 25.93
CA ILE A 131 4.53 -14.77 25.51
C ILE A 131 3.86 -13.61 26.23
N ARG A 132 4.62 -12.53 26.48
CA ARG A 132 4.11 -11.23 26.92
C ARG A 132 4.90 -10.11 26.25
N ARG A 133 4.30 -8.92 26.21
CA ARG A 133 4.87 -7.69 25.62
C ARG A 133 5.33 -7.93 24.19
N VAL A 134 4.35 -8.25 23.35
CA VAL A 134 4.54 -8.56 21.94
C VAL A 134 4.39 -7.29 21.13
N TRP A 135 5.43 -6.95 20.38
CA TRP A 135 5.43 -5.93 19.34
C TRP A 135 5.28 -6.59 17.98
N ILE A 136 4.34 -6.09 17.20
CA ILE A 136 4.08 -6.53 15.83
C ILE A 136 4.32 -5.32 14.92
N GLY A 137 5.08 -5.52 13.86
CA GLY A 137 5.27 -4.54 12.79
C GLY A 137 5.10 -5.20 11.43
N LEU A 138 4.23 -4.66 10.59
CA LEU A 138 4.01 -5.11 9.21
C LEU A 138 4.25 -3.94 8.27
N LEU A 139 4.88 -4.20 7.13
CA LEU A 139 5.05 -3.20 6.07
C LEU A 139 4.05 -3.47 4.95
N TYR A 140 3.14 -2.53 4.75
CA TYR A 140 2.12 -2.56 3.70
C TYR A 140 2.51 -1.61 2.56
N GLU A 141 2.66 -2.15 1.36
CA GLU A 141 2.96 -1.40 0.15
C GLU A 141 1.71 -1.31 -0.73
N MET A 142 1.22 -0.10 -0.94
CA MET A 142 0.06 0.16 -1.81
C MET A 142 0.45 0.04 -3.28
N THR A 143 -0.46 -0.47 -4.11
CA THR A 143 -0.25 -0.52 -5.56
C THR A 143 -0.66 0.81 -6.21
N LEU A 144 0.25 1.46 -6.94
CA LEU A 144 0.03 2.77 -7.57
C LEU A 144 -1.08 2.80 -8.63
N SER A 145 -1.46 1.65 -9.21
CA SER A 145 -2.45 1.58 -10.28
C SER A 145 -3.85 2.03 -9.85
N ASP A 146 -4.15 1.99 -8.56
CA ASP A 146 -5.49 2.32 -8.03
C ASP A 146 -5.61 3.78 -7.58
N MET A 147 -4.50 4.49 -7.40
CA MET A 147 -4.54 5.88 -6.91
C MET A 147 -5.08 6.90 -7.91
N GLY A 148 -4.85 6.70 -9.21
CA GLY A 148 -5.45 7.56 -10.23
C GLY A 148 -6.98 7.49 -10.25
N LYS A 149 -7.57 6.41 -9.70
CA LYS A 149 -9.02 6.25 -9.52
C LYS A 149 -9.48 6.69 -8.14
N GLU A 150 -8.66 6.51 -7.10
CA GLU A 150 -9.01 6.90 -5.73
C GLU A 150 -8.99 8.40 -5.49
N THR A 151 -8.11 9.19 -6.12
CA THR A 151 -8.20 10.66 -6.02
C THR A 151 -9.54 11.15 -6.57
N TYR A 152 -9.99 10.58 -7.70
CA TYR A 152 -11.34 10.84 -8.24
C TYR A 152 -12.44 10.38 -7.28
N MET A 153 -12.30 9.22 -6.61
CA MET A 153 -13.31 8.72 -5.68
C MET A 153 -13.36 9.49 -4.35
N ILE A 154 -12.22 9.96 -3.83
CA ILE A 154 -12.16 10.83 -2.64
C ILE A 154 -12.81 12.18 -2.98
N GLU A 155 -12.45 12.77 -4.12
CA GLU A 155 -13.07 14.02 -4.59
C GLU A 155 -14.59 13.84 -4.83
N GLU A 156 -15.04 12.70 -5.38
CA GLU A 156 -16.47 12.42 -5.56
C GLU A 156 -17.18 12.22 -4.22
N PHE A 157 -16.54 11.55 -3.26
CA PHE A 157 -17.10 11.29 -1.95
C PHE A 157 -17.22 12.57 -1.11
N GLU A 158 -16.18 13.42 -1.12
CA GLU A 158 -16.21 14.75 -0.52
C GLU A 158 -17.31 15.62 -1.14
N ARG A 159 -17.45 15.59 -2.48
CA ARG A 159 -18.52 16.32 -3.17
C ARG A 159 -19.92 15.86 -2.75
N ARG A 160 -20.14 14.54 -2.64
CA ARG A 160 -21.44 14.00 -2.21
C ARG A 160 -21.78 14.35 -0.76
N ILE A 161 -20.77 14.48 0.11
CA ILE A 161 -20.96 14.93 1.49
C ILE A 161 -21.35 16.42 1.50
N GLU A 162 -20.66 17.26 0.71
CA GLU A 162 -21.01 18.68 0.58
C GLU A 162 -22.42 18.88 0.02
N ASP A 163 -22.80 18.14 -1.04
CA ASP A 163 -24.14 18.21 -1.65
C ASP A 163 -25.23 17.83 -0.62
N ALA A 164 -25.02 16.75 0.16
CA ALA A 164 -25.96 16.33 1.20
C ALA A 164 -26.07 17.33 2.36
N SER A 165 -24.98 18.04 2.67
CA SER A 165 -24.96 19.05 3.74
C SER A 165 -25.73 20.31 3.36
N GLN A 166 -25.81 20.65 2.06
CA GLN A 166 -26.54 21.81 1.56
C GLN A 166 -28.05 21.56 1.42
N GLU A 167 -28.46 20.31 1.17
CA GLU A 167 -29.88 19.93 1.13
C GLU A 167 -30.57 20.02 2.50
N GLU A 168 -29.84 19.86 3.61
CA GLU A 168 -30.38 20.03 4.97
C GLU A 168 -30.56 21.49 5.41
N GLU A 169 -29.96 22.47 4.70
CA GLU A 169 -30.03 23.90 5.03
C GLU A 169 -31.11 24.67 4.24
N THR A 170 -31.91 24.01 3.40
CA THR A 170 -32.96 24.66 2.61
C THR A 170 -34.36 24.36 3.21
N PRO A 171 -34.99 25.31 3.94
CA PRO A 171 -36.34 25.13 4.51
C PRO A 171 -37.46 25.19 3.47
#